data_AF-A0A959PB26-F1
#
_entry.id   AF-A0A959PB26-F1
#
_cell.length_a   1.000
_cell.length_b   1.000
_cell.length_c   1.000
_cell.angle_alpha   90.00
_cell.angle_beta   90.00
_cell.angle_gamma   90.00
#
_symmetry.space_group_name_H-M   'P 1'
#
loop_
_entity.id
_entity.type
_entity.pdbx_description
1 polymer ?
#
loop_
_entity_poly.entity_id
_entity_poly.type
_entity_poly.pdbx_seq_one_letter_code
_entity_poly.pdbx_strand_id
1 'polypeptide(L)'
;MMKVKLEYIWLDGYEPTQNMRSKTKVEDHENFKGTLEEIGNWSFDGSSTKQATGDSSDCMLKPVAIYPDPARDNGWLVMCEVMNADGTPHPSNAR
;
A
#
# COMPACT_ATOMS: atom_id res chain seq x y z
N MET A 1 -7.45 -10.13 20.75
CA MET A 1 -6.95 -9.52 19.51
C MET A 1 -6.12 -10.52 18.73
N MET A 2 -6.34 -10.59 17.42
CA MET A 2 -5.58 -11.40 16.48
C MET A 2 -4.58 -10.49 15.76
N LYS A 3 -3.33 -10.95 15.60
CA LYS A 3 -2.35 -10.28 14.76
C LYS A 3 -2.64 -10.59 13.30
N VAL A 4 -2.96 -9.54 12.54
CA VAL A 4 -3.21 -9.60 11.10
C VAL A 4 -2.01 -9.04 10.35
N LYS A 5 -1.64 -9.69 9.24
CA LYS A 5 -0.57 -9.25 8.35
C LYS A 5 -1.19 -8.66 7.09
N LEU A 6 -1.01 -7.36 6.88
CA LEU A 6 -1.50 -6.63 5.72
C LEU A 6 -0.32 -6.37 4.78
N GLU A 7 -0.23 -7.08 3.67
CA GLU A 7 0.76 -6.82 2.63
C GLU A 7 0.25 -5.71 1.72
N TYR A 8 0.72 -4.48 1.94
CA TYR A 8 0.36 -3.34 1.09
C TYR A 8 1.17 -3.42 -0.21
N ILE A 9 0.48 -3.48 -1.34
CA ILE A 9 1.04 -3.67 -2.68
C ILE A 9 0.72 -2.46 -3.55
N TRP A 10 1.71 -1.94 -4.26
CA TRP A 10 1.54 -0.82 -5.20
C TRP A 10 2.49 -0.93 -6.39
N LEU A 11 2.29 -0.07 -7.39
CA LEU A 11 3.18 0.08 -8.54
C LEU A 11 4.10 1.29 -8.37
N ASP A 12 5.37 1.11 -8.72
CA ASP A 12 6.37 2.17 -8.65
C ASP A 12 6.35 3.12 -9.86
N GLY A 13 7.27 4.09 -9.91
CA GLY A 13 7.37 5.09 -10.98
C GLY A 13 8.41 4.76 -12.06
N TYR A 14 8.86 3.51 -12.20
CA TYR A 14 9.82 3.16 -13.25
C TYR A 14 9.17 3.16 -14.63
N GLU A 15 9.93 3.63 -15.62
CA GLU A 15 9.55 3.66 -17.03
C GLU A 15 10.57 2.83 -17.85
N PRO A 16 10.15 2.16 -18.94
CA PRO A 16 8.80 2.16 -19.53
C PRO A 16 7.81 1.21 -18.84
N THR A 17 8.27 0.45 -17.84
CA THR A 17 7.48 -0.57 -17.16
C THR A 17 7.58 -0.39 -15.65
N GLN A 18 6.44 -0.21 -15.00
CA GLN A 18 6.35 -0.14 -13.55
C GLN A 18 6.62 -1.50 -12.92
N ASN A 19 7.27 -1.51 -11.76
CA ASN A 19 7.46 -2.72 -10.97
C ASN A 19 6.46 -2.74 -9.80
N MET A 20 6.10 -3.95 -9.40
CA MET A 20 5.34 -4.17 -8.17
C MET A 20 6.26 -4.02 -6.95
N ARG A 21 5.78 -3.30 -5.94
CA ARG A 21 6.42 -3.12 -4.64
C ARG A 21 5.46 -3.57 -3.55
N SER A 22 5.99 -4.02 -2.43
CA SER A 22 5.15 -4.35 -1.29
C SER A 22 5.88 -4.19 0.05
N LYS A 23 5.10 -4.08 1.12
CA LYS A 23 5.58 -4.20 2.50
C LYS A 23 4.46 -4.63 3.44
N THR A 24 4.84 -5.31 4.52
CA THR A 24 3.88 -5.84 5.50
C THR A 24 3.64 -4.88 6.66
N LYS A 25 2.38 -4.52 6.91
CA LYS A 25 1.92 -3.96 8.18
C LYS A 25 1.44 -5.09 9.08
N VAL A 26 1.79 -5.05 10.36
CA VAL A 26 1.22 -5.96 11.36
C VAL A 26 0.34 -5.13 12.28
N GLU A 27 -0.93 -5.49 12.37
CA GLU A 27 -1.93 -4.81 13.19
C GLU A 27 -2.66 -5.79 14.10
N ASP A 28 -3.04 -5.33 15.29
CA ASP A 28 -3.90 -6.06 16.21
C ASP A 28 -5.36 -5.71 15.95
N HIS A 29 -6.17 -6.70 15.62
CA HIS A 29 -7.61 -6.53 15.32
C HIS A 29 -8.49 -7.42 16.20
N GLU A 30 -9.71 -6.99 16.46
CA GLU A 30 -10.78 -7.81 17.05
C GLU A 30 -11.78 -8.20 15.97
N ASN A 31 -11.91 -9.50 15.69
CA ASN A 31 -12.83 -10.04 14.68
C ASN A 31 -12.69 -9.41 13.27
N PHE A 32 -11.44 -9.28 12.79
CA PHE A 32 -11.12 -8.71 11.49
C PHE A 32 -11.87 -9.42 10.35
N LYS A 33 -12.63 -8.67 9.56
CA LYS A 33 -13.43 -9.22 8.44
C LYS A 33 -12.71 -9.13 7.09
N GLY A 34 -11.61 -8.37 7.02
CA GLY A 34 -10.86 -8.16 5.79
C GLY A 34 -11.56 -7.23 4.83
N THR A 35 -12.12 -6.15 5.35
CA THR A 35 -12.78 -5.10 4.56
C THR A 35 -11.90 -3.85 4.48
N LEU A 36 -12.13 -3.00 3.47
CA LEU A 36 -11.33 -1.78 3.29
C LEU A 36 -11.58 -0.76 4.41
N GLU A 37 -12.79 -0.75 4.96
CA GLU A 37 -13.21 0.13 6.05
C GLU A 37 -12.48 -0.15 7.36
N GLU A 38 -11.93 -1.35 7.52
CA GLU A 38 -11.17 -1.76 8.71
C GLU A 38 -9.68 -1.38 8.63
N ILE A 39 -9.18 -0.93 7.47
CA ILE A 39 -7.75 -0.65 7.26
C ILE A 39 -7.50 0.81 6.87
N GLY A 40 -6.39 1.35 7.36
CA GLY A 40 -6.00 2.74 7.10
C GLY A 40 -5.10 2.92 5.89
N ASN A 41 -4.96 4.17 5.45
CA ASN A 41 -3.87 4.56 4.56
C ASN A 41 -2.51 4.29 5.20
N TRP A 42 -1.49 4.18 4.36
CA TRP A 42 -0.09 4.12 4.80
C TRP A 42 0.77 5.06 3.97
N SER A 43 2.07 5.08 4.22
CA SER A 43 3.04 5.88 3.48
C SER A 43 4.26 5.05 3.16
N PHE A 44 5.07 5.48 2.19
CA PHE A 44 6.36 4.88 1.88
C PHE A 44 7.32 5.95 1.35
N ASP A 45 8.61 5.64 1.37
CA ASP A 45 9.64 6.48 0.76
C ASP A 45 9.64 6.32 -0.77
N GLY A 46 9.14 7.34 -1.45
CA GLY A 46 9.05 7.47 -2.90
C GLY A 46 10.40 7.65 -3.60
N SER A 47 11.45 8.05 -2.87
CA SER A 47 12.77 8.29 -3.47
C SER A 47 13.42 7.00 -3.99
N SER A 48 13.14 5.88 -3.33
CA SER A 48 13.61 4.54 -3.69
C SER A 48 12.79 3.88 -4.82
N THR A 49 11.72 4.51 -5.28
CA THR A 49 10.72 3.94 -6.19
C THR A 49 10.44 4.82 -7.42
N LYS A 50 11.22 5.89 -7.63
CA LYS A 50 11.02 6.87 -8.73
C LYS A 50 9.68 7.63 -8.62
N GLN A 51 9.17 7.79 -7.40
CA GLN A 51 7.91 8.50 -7.13
C GLN A 51 8.10 9.78 -6.33
N ALA A 52 9.33 10.05 -5.86
CA ALA A 52 9.63 11.31 -5.21
C ALA A 52 11.13 11.65 -5.30
N THR A 53 11.49 12.88 -4.96
CA THR A 53 12.88 13.30 -4.74
C THR A 53 13.24 13.15 -3.26
N GLY A 54 14.53 13.07 -2.93
CA GLY A 54 14.98 12.83 -1.55
C GLY A 54 14.56 13.90 -0.53
N ASP A 55 14.32 15.13 -0.98
CA ASP A 55 14.02 16.26 -0.09
C ASP A 55 12.52 16.33 0.31
N SER A 56 11.66 15.62 -0.41
CA SER A 56 10.22 15.50 -0.13
C SER A 56 9.74 14.13 -0.63
N SER A 57 10.08 13.09 0.13
CA SER A 57 10.04 11.73 -0.38
C SER A 57 8.79 10.92 -0.03
N ASP A 58 7.95 11.39 0.89
CA ASP A 58 6.79 10.62 1.35
C ASP A 58 5.68 10.56 0.28
N CYS A 59 5.33 9.34 -0.12
CA CYS A 59 4.15 9.03 -0.91
C CYS A 59 3.11 8.30 -0.07
N MET A 60 1.83 8.50 -0.35
CA MET A 60 0.74 7.85 0.38
C MET A 60 0.21 6.62 -0.37
N LEU A 61 -0.05 5.54 0.36
CA LEU A 61 -0.76 4.35 -0.11
C LEU A 61 -2.20 4.43 0.36
N LYS A 62 -3.13 4.47 -0.59
CA LYS A 62 -4.55 4.40 -0.33
C LYS A 62 -5.08 3.02 -0.74
N PRO A 63 -5.57 2.20 0.20
CA PRO A 63 -6.17 0.90 -0.11
C PRO A 63 -7.35 1.03 -1.08
N VAL A 64 -7.40 0.15 -2.09
CA VAL A 64 -8.46 0.13 -3.11
C VAL A 64 -9.07 -1.25 -3.33
N ALA A 65 -8.38 -2.32 -2.93
CA ALA A 65 -8.91 -3.67 -2.89
C ALA A 65 -8.14 -4.49 -1.83
N ILE A 66 -8.81 -5.49 -1.28
CA ILE A 66 -8.25 -6.38 -0.26
C ILE A 66 -8.65 -7.82 -0.56
N TYR A 67 -7.71 -8.75 -0.39
CA TYR A 67 -7.90 -10.17 -0.67
C TYR A 67 -7.21 -11.03 0.40
N PRO A 68 -7.71 -12.24 0.72
CA PRO A 68 -6.98 -13.17 1.57
C PRO A 68 -5.61 -13.51 0.95
N ASP A 69 -4.55 -13.52 1.77
CA ASP A 69 -3.21 -13.94 1.35
C ASP A 69 -3.13 -15.48 1.34
N PRO A 70 -2.94 -16.12 0.17
CA PRO A 70 -2.91 -17.59 0.08
C PRO A 70 -1.66 -18.21 0.73
N ALA A 71 -0.64 -17.42 1.05
CA ALA A 71 0.64 -17.91 1.57
C ALA A 71 0.82 -17.71 3.09
N ARG A 72 -0.07 -16.98 3.75
CA ARG A 72 0.12 -16.58 5.16
C ARG A 72 -1.16 -16.72 5.98
N ASP A 73 -1.06 -17.37 7.13
CA ASP A 73 -2.13 -17.38 8.13
C ASP A 73 -2.45 -15.96 8.61
N ASN A 74 -3.73 -15.60 8.73
CA ASN A 74 -4.19 -14.25 9.08
C ASN A 74 -3.54 -13.16 8.19
N GLY A 75 -3.27 -13.50 6.93
CA GLY A 75 -2.67 -12.61 5.95
C GLY A 75 -3.69 -12.07 4.96
N TRP A 76 -3.47 -10.83 4.53
CA TRP A 76 -4.27 -10.16 3.51
C TRP A 76 -3.36 -9.40 2.55
N LEU A 77 -3.67 -9.47 1.26
CA LEU A 77 -3.07 -8.67 0.21
C LEU A 77 -3.90 -7.40 0.05
N VAL A 78 -3.29 -6.23 0.19
CA VAL A 78 -3.94 -4.92 0.13
C VAL A 78 -3.42 -4.18 -1.08
N MET A 79 -4.22 -4.15 -2.15
CA MET A 79 -3.89 -3.37 -3.35
C MET A 79 -4.10 -1.89 -3.05
N CYS A 80 -3.10 -1.07 -3.38
CA CYS A 80 -3.10 0.36 -3.10
C CYS A 80 -2.91 1.18 -4.37
N GLU A 81 -3.56 2.35 -4.40
CA GLU A 81 -3.21 3.42 -5.32
C GLU A 81 -2.24 4.40 -4.64
N VAL A 82 -1.39 5.05 -5.44
CA VAL A 82 -0.38 5.99 -4.92
C VAL A 82 -0.90 7.42 -5.04
N MET A 83 -0.84 8.14 -3.92
CA MET A 83 -1.30 9.52 -3.80
C MET A 83 -0.15 10.44 -3.38
N ASN A 84 -0.21 11.69 -3.81
CA ASN A 84 0.59 12.78 -3.28
C ASN A 84 0.17 13.13 -1.85
N ALA A 85 1.00 13.89 -1.14
CA ALA A 85 0.73 14.32 0.24
C ALA A 85 -0.55 15.19 0.38
N ASP A 86 -0.95 15.89 -0.69
CA ASP A 86 -2.18 16.69 -0.76
C ASP A 86 -3.46 15.86 -1.04
N GLY A 87 -3.31 14.54 -1.20
CA GLY A 87 -4.41 13.63 -1.49
C GLY A 87 -4.80 13.53 -2.97
N THR A 88 -4.07 14.19 -3.87
CA THR A 88 -4.24 14.01 -5.33
C THR A 88 -3.55 12.73 -5.82
N PRO A 89 -4.01 12.09 -6.91
CA PRO A 89 -3.32 10.94 -7.49
C PRO A 89 -1.88 11.30 -7.89
N HIS A 90 -0.92 10.45 -7.53
CA HIS A 90 0.46 10.60 -7.98
C HIS A 90 0.56 10.40 -9.50
N PRO A 91 1.45 11.08 -10.25
CA PRO A 91 1.54 10.92 -11.71
C PRO A 91 1.75 9.48 -12.23
N SER A 92 2.30 8.59 -11.41
CA SER A 92 2.45 7.16 -11.73
C SER A 92 1.19 6.32 -11.49
N ASN A 93 0.12 6.93 -10.98
CA ASN A 93 -1.15 6.26 -10.68
C ASN A 93 -2.02 6.23 -11.95
N ALA A 94 -2.31 5.02 -12.44
CA ALA A 94 -3.12 4.79 -13.64
C ALA A 94 -4.45 4.08 -13.36
N ARG A 95 -4.88 4.03 -12.09
CA ARG A 95 -6.17 3.45 -11.67
C ARG A 95 -7.32 4.41 -11.93
#